data_AF-A0A945CHF3-F1
#
_entry.id   AF-A0A945CHF3-F1
#
_cell.length_a   1.000
_cell.length_b   1.000
_cell.length_c   1.000
_cell.angle_alpha   90.00
_cell.angle_beta   90.00
_cell.angle_gamma   90.00
#
_symmetry.space_group_name_H-M   'P 1'
#
loop_
_entity.id
_entity.type
_entity.pdbx_description
1 polymer ?
#
loop_
_entity_poly.entity_id
_entity_poly.type
_entity_poly.pdbx_seq_one_letter_code
_entity_poly.pdbx_strand_id
1 'polypeptide(L)'
;MSRLFAQMRFTAPLLLGILGLGMTLSLGAGPVTIAPGKVLTLFLDGLGWGEGGFAGEMETIIIQDIRLPRVLLAALVGAALAQSGAVMQGFFQNPMA
;
A
#
# COMPACT_ATOMS: atom_id res chain seq x y z
N MET A 1 13.71 20.08 19.56
CA MET A 1 12.29 19.76 19.32
C MET A 1 11.75 20.28 17.98
N SER A 2 12.04 21.51 17.54
CA SER A 2 11.51 22.06 16.26
C SER A 2 11.92 21.33 14.98
N ARG A 3 13.14 20.78 14.91
CA ARG A 3 13.65 20.06 13.72
C ARG A 3 13.02 18.67 13.51
N LEU A 4 12.62 17.99 14.59
CA LEU A 4 12.01 16.65 14.52
C LEU A 4 10.61 16.73 13.88
N PHE A 5 9.78 17.68 14.34
CA PHE A 5 8.46 17.95 13.76
C PHE A 5 8.56 18.47 12.31
N ALA A 6 9.60 19.26 12.00
CA ALA A 6 9.83 19.72 10.62
C ALA A 6 10.22 18.56 9.69
N GLN A 7 11.03 17.59 10.14
CA GLN A 7 11.36 16.40 9.36
C GLN A 7 10.13 15.49 9.18
N MET A 8 9.39 15.20 10.25
CA MET A 8 8.17 14.39 10.20
C MET A 8 7.11 14.94 9.24
N ARG A 9 7.01 16.27 9.11
CA ARG A 9 6.08 16.93 8.19
C ARG A 9 6.32 16.60 6.72
N PHE A 10 7.56 16.29 6.32
CA PHE A 10 7.89 15.95 4.93
C PHE A 10 8.13 14.46 4.73
N THR A 11 8.70 13.76 5.73
CA THR A 11 8.99 12.34 5.61
C THR A 11 7.75 11.46 5.66
N ALA A 12 6.78 11.78 6.52
CA ALA A 12 5.54 11.01 6.61
C ALA A 12 4.72 11.01 5.29
N PRO A 13 4.43 12.17 4.65
CA PRO A 13 3.73 12.14 3.36
C PRO A 13 4.57 11.52 2.25
N LEU A 14 5.91 11.67 2.27
CA LEU A 14 6.79 10.99 1.30
C LEU A 14 6.68 9.46 1.41
N LEU A 15 6.76 8.92 2.62
CA LEU A 15 6.65 7.47 2.86
C LEU A 15 5.27 6.92 2.50
N LEU A 16 4.20 7.66 2.81
CA LEU A 16 2.85 7.30 2.38
C LEU A 16 2.70 7.33 0.86
N GLY A 17 3.31 8.32 0.19
CA GLY A 17 3.37 8.39 -1.26
C GLY A 17 4.10 7.20 -1.89
N ILE A 18 5.24 6.80 -1.33
CA ILE A 18 6.00 5.62 -1.78
C ILE A 18 5.20 4.34 -1.55
N LEU A 19 4.54 4.20 -0.40
CA LEU A 19 3.67 3.05 -0.11
C LEU A 19 2.52 2.96 -1.12
N GLY A 20 1.83 4.08 -1.38
CA GLY A 20 0.76 4.15 -2.36
C GLY A 20 1.25 3.78 -3.77
N LEU A 21 2.42 4.28 -4.17
CA LEU A 21 3.03 3.93 -5.46
C LEU A 21 3.45 2.46 -5.53
N GLY A 22 3.95 1.89 -4.43
CA GLY A 22 4.25 0.46 -4.33
C GLY A 22 2.99 -0.40 -4.45
N MET A 23 1.88 0.02 -3.83
CA MET A 23 0.59 -0.66 -3.93
C MET A 23 0.04 -0.62 -5.36
N THR A 24 0.08 0.53 -6.04
CA THR A 24 -0.39 0.62 -7.44
C THR A 24 0.46 -0.22 -8.39
N LEU A 25 1.78 -0.22 -8.22
CA LEU A 25 2.68 -1.09 -8.98
C LEU A 25 2.43 -2.58 -8.69
N SER A 26 2.22 -2.95 -7.42
CA SER A 26 1.93 -4.34 -7.05
C SER A 26 0.57 -4.83 -7.57
N LEU A 27 -0.40 -3.94 -7.74
CA LEU A 27 -1.70 -4.27 -8.36
C LEU A 27 -1.58 -4.39 -9.88
N GLY A 28 -0.73 -3.58 -10.52
CA GLY A 28 -0.43 -3.65 -11.95
C GLY A 28 0.49 -4.81 -12.35
N ALA A 29 1.39 -5.25 -11.47
CA ALA A 29 2.32 -6.34 -11.70
C ALA A 29 1.62 -7.71 -11.65
N GLY A 30 1.41 -8.31 -12.82
CA GLY A 30 0.91 -9.67 -12.96
C GLY A 30 0.77 -10.09 -14.43
N PRO A 31 0.28 -11.32 -14.70
CA PRO A 31 0.19 -11.86 -16.06
C PRO A 31 -0.68 -11.01 -17.00
N VAL A 32 -1.63 -10.28 -16.43
CA VAL A 32 -2.44 -9.26 -17.10
C VAL A 32 -1.93 -7.89 -16.68
N THR A 33 -1.36 -7.15 -17.63
CA THR A 33 -0.92 -5.76 -17.49
C THR A 33 -2.14 -4.86 -17.51
N ILE A 34 -2.51 -4.35 -16.34
CA ILE A 34 -3.66 -3.46 -16.18
C ILE A 34 -3.12 -2.04 -16.00
N ALA A 35 -3.64 -1.09 -16.78
CA ALA A 35 -3.22 0.30 -16.70
C ALA A 35 -3.44 0.86 -15.28
N PRO A 36 -2.49 1.65 -14.71
CA PRO A 36 -2.60 2.18 -13.35
C PRO A 36 -3.89 2.99 -13.11
N GLY A 37 -4.40 3.65 -14.15
CA GLY A 37 -5.67 4.38 -14.10
C GLY A 37 -6.88 3.47 -13.83
N LYS A 38 -6.89 2.24 -14.35
CA LYS A 38 -7.95 1.24 -14.10
C LYS A 38 -7.92 0.69 -12.68
N VAL A 39 -6.73 0.64 -12.06
CA VAL A 39 -6.59 0.20 -10.66
C VAL A 39 -7.31 1.16 -9.73
N LEU A 40 -7.22 2.47 -10.00
CA LEU A 40 -7.90 3.49 -9.20
C LEU A 40 -9.43 3.41 -9.35
N THR A 41 -9.94 3.25 -10.57
CA THR A 41 -11.39 3.11 -10.80
C THR A 41 -11.94 1.84 -10.17
N LEU A 42 -11.24 0.70 -10.28
CA LEU A 42 -11.62 -0.55 -9.63
C LEU A 42 -11.58 -0.48 -8.09
N PHE A 43 -10.64 0.28 -7.54
CA PHE A 43 -10.57 0.52 -6.10
C PHE A 43 -11.73 1.41 -5.63
N LEU A 44 -12.10 2.43 -6.42
CA LEU A 44 -13.27 3.27 -6.16
C LEU A 44 -14.58 2.48 -6.30
N ASP A 45 -14.69 1.61 -7.31
CA ASP A 45 -15.82 0.68 -7.48
C ASP A 45 -15.95 -0.26 -6.28
N GLY A 46 -14.84 -0.87 -5.82
CA GLY A 46 -14.83 -1.74 -4.64
C GLY A 46 -15.19 -1.02 -3.34
N LEU A 47 -14.99 0.29 -3.26
CA LEU A 47 -15.42 1.15 -2.15
C LEU A 47 -16.87 1.67 -2.30
N GLY A 48 -17.55 1.31 -3.39
CA GLY A 48 -18.92 1.74 -3.71
C GLY A 48 -19.04 3.17 -4.25
N TRP A 49 -17.92 3.77 -4.67
CA TRP A 49 -17.82 5.15 -5.15
C TRP A 49 -17.52 5.27 -6.66
N GLY A 50 -17.38 4.15 -7.36
CA GLY A 50 -17.09 4.15 -8.79
C GLY A 50 -18.32 3.86 -9.65
N GLU A 51 -18.39 4.55 -10.80
CA GLU A 51 -19.30 4.21 -11.88
C GLU A 51 -18.66 3.05 -12.65
N GLY A 52 -19.17 1.83 -12.43
CA GLY A 52 -18.64 0.55 -12.92
C GLY A 52 -18.53 0.44 -14.45
N GLY A 53 -17.58 1.17 -15.01
CA GLY A 53 -17.25 1.20 -16.42
C GLY A 53 -15.76 0.96 -16.60
N PHE A 54 -15.40 0.16 -17.60
CA PHE A 54 -14.06 -0.02 -18.17
C PHE A 54 -13.22 -1.25 -17.76
N ALA A 55 -13.63 -2.09 -16.80
CA ALA A 55 -12.91 -3.32 -16.47
C ALA A 55 -13.67 -4.58 -16.93
N GLY A 56 -12.98 -5.54 -17.56
CA GLY A 56 -13.57 -6.84 -17.85
C GLY A 56 -13.90 -7.59 -16.55
N GLU A 57 -14.96 -8.42 -16.56
CA GLU A 57 -15.39 -9.19 -15.38
C GLU A 57 -14.26 -10.03 -14.77
N MET A 58 -13.43 -10.64 -15.63
CA MET A 58 -12.24 -11.39 -15.20
C MET A 58 -11.13 -10.50 -14.61
N GLU A 59 -10.94 -9.27 -15.13
CA GLU A 59 -9.96 -8.31 -14.57
C GLU A 59 -10.38 -7.87 -13.16
N THR A 60 -11.68 -7.67 -12.95
CA THR A 60 -12.28 -7.27 -11.67
C THR A 60 -12.08 -8.35 -10.62
N ILE A 61 -12.41 -9.61 -10.93
CA ILE A 61 -12.20 -10.76 -10.03
C ILE A 61 -10.72 -10.90 -9.67
N ILE A 62 -9.81 -10.85 -10.66
CA ILE A 62 -8.37 -10.97 -10.40
C ILE A 62 -7.88 -9.86 -9.46
N ILE A 63 -8.34 -8.62 -9.64
CA ILE A 63 -7.92 -7.52 -8.79
C ILE A 63 -8.55 -7.62 -7.41
N GLN A 64 -9.88 -7.74 -7.30
CA GLN A 64 -10.60 -7.67 -6.04
C GLN A 64 -10.40 -8.92 -5.17
N ASP A 65 -10.43 -10.11 -5.75
CA ASP A 65 -10.41 -11.36 -4.98
C ASP A 65 -9.00 -11.95 -4.80
N ILE A 66 -8.05 -11.59 -5.66
CA ILE A 66 -6.70 -12.19 -5.66
C ILE A 66 -5.63 -11.17 -5.29
N ARG A 67 -5.52 -10.06 -6.03
CA ARG A 67 -4.39 -9.13 -5.88
C ARG A 67 -4.56 -8.19 -4.67
N LEU A 68 -5.73 -7.59 -4.52
CA LEU A 68 -6.04 -6.64 -3.45
C LEU A 68 -5.86 -7.25 -2.04
N PRO A 69 -6.41 -8.43 -1.71
CA PRO A 69 -6.18 -9.03 -0.38
C PRO A 69 -4.69 -9.32 -0.13
N ARG A 70 -3.93 -9.73 -1.15
CA ARG A 70 -2.48 -9.97 -1.03
C ARG A 70 -1.71 -8.68 -0.74
N VAL A 71 -2.04 -7.58 -1.43
CA VAL A 71 -1.38 -6.27 -1.22
C VAL A 71 -1.67 -5.73 0.17
N LEU A 72 -2.92 -5.85 0.63
CA LEU A 72 -3.31 -5.48 1.98
C LEU A 72 -2.58 -6.32 3.04
N LEU A 73 -2.52 -7.64 2.85
CA LEU A 73 -1.77 -8.52 3.75
C LEU A 73 -0.29 -8.17 3.79
N ALA A 74 0.35 -7.91 2.65
CA ALA A 74 1.75 -7.52 2.60
C ALA A 74 2.01 -6.20 3.34
N ALA A 75 1.12 -5.21 3.19
CA ALA A 75 1.22 -3.94 3.90
C ALA A 75 1.06 -4.11 5.42
N LEU A 76 0.07 -4.90 5.86
CA LEU A 76 -0.17 -5.16 7.28
C LEU A 76 0.96 -5.94 7.93
N VAL A 77 1.46 -6.98 7.27
CA VAL A 77 2.60 -7.78 7.76
C VAL A 77 3.86 -6.92 7.81
N GLY A 78 4.13 -6.12 6.79
CA GLY A 78 5.25 -5.17 6.78
C GLY A 78 5.17 -4.17 7.94
N ALA A 79 4.00 -3.60 8.19
CA ALA A 79 3.77 -2.68 9.31
C ALA A 79 3.99 -3.36 10.68
N ALA A 80 3.48 -4.58 10.85
CA ALA A 80 3.65 -5.36 12.08
C ALA A 80 5.12 -5.70 12.35
N LEU A 81 5.87 -6.12 11.33
CA LEU A 81 7.31 -6.39 11.44
C LEU A 81 8.10 -5.12 11.75
N ALA A 82 7.80 -4.00 11.08
CA ALA A 82 8.45 -2.72 11.36
C ALA A 82 8.18 -2.24 12.79
N GLN A 83 6.94 -2.38 13.27
CA GLN A 83 6.58 -2.02 14.64
C GLN A 83 7.29 -2.93 15.66
N SER A 84 7.31 -4.24 15.43
CA SER A 84 8.02 -5.18 16.30
C SER A 84 9.52 -4.89 16.36
N GLY A 85 10.14 -4.58 15.21
CA GLY A 85 11.55 -4.18 15.15
C GLY A 85 11.82 -2.89 15.92
N ALA A 86 10.99 -1.86 15.75
CA ALA A 86 11.12 -0.60 16.48
C ALA A 86 10.96 -0.78 18.01
N VAL A 87 10.04 -1.65 18.44
CA VAL A 87 9.86 -2.00 19.86
C VAL A 87 11.10 -2.72 20.39
N MET A 88 11.63 -3.70 19.65
CA MET A 88 12.80 -4.46 20.06
C MET A 88 14.05 -3.57 20.14
N GLN A 89 14.25 -2.69 19.16
CA GLN A 89 15.32 -1.70 19.14
C GLN A 89 15.22 -0.72 20.31
N GLY A 90 14.01 -0.30 20.68
CA GLY A 90 13.76 0.53 21.86
C GLY A 90 14.00 -0.20 23.17
N PHE A 91 13.61 -1.48 23.26
CA PHE A 91 13.78 -2.32 24.45
C PHE A 91 15.26 -2.61 24.73
N PHE A 92 16.02 -3.04 23.72
CA PHE A 92 17.45 -3.29 23.85
C PHE A 92 18.30 -2.01 23.82
N GLN A 93 17.68 -0.85 23.54
CA GLN A 93 18.38 0.42 23.26
C GLN A 93 19.52 0.24 22.25
N ASN A 94 19.34 -0.68 21.29
CA ASN A 94 20.33 -1.04 20.29
C ASN A 94 19.71 -0.86 18.90
N PRO A 95 20.16 0.13 18.12
CA PRO A 95 19.61 0.41 16.79
C PRO A 95 19.89 -0.68 15.74
N MET A 96 20.63 -1.74 16.07
CA MET A 96 20.94 -2.86 15.16
C MET A 96 20.28 -4.19 15.55
N ALA A 97 19.44 -4.20 16.59
CA ALA A 97 18.72 -5.38 17.07
C ALA A 97 17.47 -5.70 16.25
#